data_AF-A0A1B7XZP6-F1
#
_entry.id   AF-A0A1B7XZP6-F1
#
_cell.length_a   1.000
_cell.length_b   1.000
_cell.length_c   1.000
_cell.angle_alpha   90.00
_cell.angle_beta   90.00
_cell.angle_gamma   90.00
#
_symmetry.space_group_name_H-M   'P 1'
#
loop_
_entity.id
_entity.type
_entity.pdbx_description
1 polymer ?
#
loop_
_entity_poly.entity_id
_entity_poly.type
_entity_poly.pdbx_seq_one_letter_code
_entity_poly.pdbx_strand_id
1 'polypeptide(L)'
;MSNSDSDDEPITLSSHALAALAEFNAEKDARQAKFERLKAQCDANAAGGLPLSMEAFTEDWNESQFWYSDDTARLLAGYLLEGADESTTIGIVSAPSAFIALRNLMNERDPSLGRPKVVLLEHDTRFNVFPEFVYYDFKTPFKLPAELKGTVDRVICDPPFLSEDCQTKTAMTVRWLGKPDATNSNNRVIVVTGERMATLVNKVYRPLGVRTVDWAPTFARGLSNEFYCYANFECKDWTWREAAIN
;
A
#
# COMPACT_ATOMS: atom_id res chain seq x y z
N MET A 1 -68.30 -26.14 -19.04
CA MET A 1 -67.26 -26.81 -19.88
C MET A 1 -66.90 -25.78 -20.95
N SER A 2 -65.69 -25.28 -21.12
CA SER A 2 -64.35 -25.83 -20.87
C SER A 2 -63.38 -24.77 -20.33
N ASN A 3 -62.48 -25.19 -19.44
CA ASN A 3 -61.16 -24.57 -19.24
C ASN A 3 -60.29 -24.86 -20.47
N SER A 4 -59.49 -23.88 -20.91
CA SER A 4 -58.26 -24.06 -21.70
C SER A 4 -57.38 -22.83 -21.43
N ASP A 5 -56.51 -22.85 -20.41
CA ASP A 5 -55.10 -23.26 -20.48
C ASP A 5 -54.32 -22.69 -21.68
N SER A 6 -53.41 -21.75 -21.38
CA SER A 6 -51.99 -21.77 -21.80
C SER A 6 -51.45 -20.33 -21.97
N ASP A 7 -50.98 -19.73 -20.89
CA ASP A 7 -50.01 -18.61 -20.93
C ASP A 7 -48.82 -18.91 -19.99
N ASP A 8 -48.44 -20.19 -19.91
CA ASP A 8 -47.16 -20.64 -19.36
C ASP A 8 -46.09 -20.59 -20.47
N GLU A 9 -45.86 -19.41 -21.07
CA GLU A 9 -44.60 -19.20 -21.77
C GLU A 9 -43.48 -19.19 -20.73
N PRO A 10 -42.51 -20.12 -20.78
CA PRO A 10 -41.41 -20.10 -19.82
C PRO A 10 -40.66 -18.78 -19.97
N ILE A 11 -40.57 -18.01 -18.88
CA ILE A 11 -39.77 -16.79 -18.82
C ILE A 11 -38.32 -17.20 -19.12
N THR A 12 -37.87 -16.98 -20.35
CA THR A 12 -36.52 -17.29 -20.80
C THR A 12 -35.71 -16.00 -20.92
N LEU A 13 -34.43 -16.07 -20.54
CA LEU A 13 -33.52 -14.94 -20.69
C LEU A 13 -33.34 -14.62 -22.17
N SER A 14 -33.35 -13.33 -22.52
CA SER A 14 -33.03 -12.91 -23.89
C SER A 14 -31.62 -13.36 -24.26
N SER A 15 -31.35 -13.55 -25.56
CA SER A 15 -30.01 -13.91 -26.04
C SER A 15 -28.92 -12.94 -25.56
N HIS A 16 -29.25 -11.65 -25.48
CA HIS A 16 -28.39 -10.61 -24.93
C HIS A 16 -28.15 -10.81 -23.42
N ALA A 17 -29.18 -11.14 -22.64
CA ALA A 17 -29.02 -11.40 -21.21
C ALA A 17 -28.20 -12.67 -20.93
N LEU A 18 -28.35 -13.71 -21.75
CA LEU A 18 -27.52 -14.93 -21.67
C LEU A 18 -26.05 -14.65 -22.02
N ALA A 19 -25.78 -13.84 -23.05
CA ALA A 19 -24.42 -13.45 -23.41
C ALA A 19 -23.76 -12.62 -22.30
N ALA A 20 -24.46 -11.63 -21.75
CA ALA A 20 -23.97 -10.82 -20.63
C ALA A 20 -23.71 -11.68 -19.37
N LEU A 21 -24.57 -12.67 -19.09
CA LEU A 21 -24.37 -13.59 -17.97
C LEU A 21 -23.15 -14.50 -18.19
N ALA A 22 -22.93 -14.98 -19.42
CA ALA A 22 -21.77 -15.79 -19.77
C ALA A 22 -20.46 -14.98 -19.63
N GLU A 23 -20.46 -13.74 -20.10
CA GLU A 23 -19.33 -12.80 -19.95
C GLU A 23 -19.04 -12.53 -18.47
N PHE A 24 -20.07 -12.21 -17.67
CA PHE A 24 -19.94 -11.99 -16.23
C PHE A 24 -19.36 -13.21 -15.49
N ASN A 25 -19.81 -14.42 -15.84
CA ASN A 25 -19.29 -15.64 -15.24
C ASN A 25 -17.83 -15.89 -15.65
N ALA A 26 -17.48 -15.68 -16.93
CA ALA A 26 -16.11 -15.83 -17.41
C ALA A 26 -15.15 -14.84 -16.73
N GLU A 27 -15.57 -13.58 -16.55
CA GLU A 27 -14.81 -12.57 -15.80
C GLU A 27 -14.61 -12.99 -14.34
N LYS A 28 -15.67 -13.51 -13.71
CA LYS A 28 -15.62 -14.00 -12.33
C LYS A 28 -14.65 -15.17 -12.18
N ASP A 29 -14.70 -16.14 -13.08
CA ASP A 29 -13.81 -17.31 -13.08
C ASP A 29 -12.36 -16.90 -13.32
N ALA A 30 -12.10 -16.00 -14.28
CA ALA A 30 -10.77 -15.47 -14.53
C ALA A 30 -10.21 -14.72 -13.32
N ARG A 31 -11.04 -13.92 -12.64
CA ARG A 31 -10.67 -13.22 -11.41
C ARG A 31 -10.35 -14.20 -10.28
N GLN A 32 -11.15 -15.24 -10.11
CA GLN A 32 -10.93 -16.28 -9.10
C GLN A 32 -9.62 -17.03 -9.36
N ALA A 33 -9.37 -17.45 -10.59
CA ALA A 33 -8.13 -18.13 -10.97
C ALA A 33 -6.88 -17.26 -10.74
N LYS A 34 -6.96 -15.95 -11.05
CA LYS A 34 -5.87 -15.00 -10.76
C LYS A 34 -5.64 -14.86 -9.26
N PHE A 35 -6.71 -14.77 -8.46
CA PHE A 35 -6.62 -14.69 -7.00
C PHE A 35 -5.97 -15.93 -6.40
N GLU A 36 -6.38 -17.13 -6.83
CA GLU A 36 -5.80 -18.40 -6.36
C GLU A 36 -4.33 -18.53 -6.72
N ARG A 37 -3.95 -18.17 -7.95
CA ARG A 37 -2.54 -18.15 -8.38
C ARG A 37 -1.71 -17.20 -7.51
N LEU A 38 -2.21 -15.99 -7.28
CA LEU A 38 -1.51 -15.01 -6.48
C LEU A 38 -1.40 -15.47 -5.02
N LYS A 39 -2.46 -16.04 -4.44
CA LYS A 39 -2.44 -16.62 -3.10
C LYS A 39 -1.39 -17.73 -2.98
N ALA A 40 -1.31 -18.64 -3.96
CA ALA A 40 -0.30 -19.69 -3.97
C ALA A 40 1.14 -19.12 -4.00
N GLN A 41 1.37 -18.04 -4.76
CA GLN A 41 2.67 -17.34 -4.75
C GLN A 41 2.96 -16.69 -3.39
N CYS A 42 1.96 -16.10 -2.74
CA CYS A 42 2.10 -15.50 -1.41
C CYS A 42 2.43 -16.56 -0.34
N ASP A 43 1.77 -17.71 -0.39
CA ASP A 43 2.01 -18.84 0.52
C ASP A 43 3.42 -19.41 0.31
N ALA A 44 3.84 -19.58 -0.95
CA ALA A 44 5.19 -20.01 -1.29
C ALA A 44 6.25 -19.02 -0.78
N ASN A 45 6.03 -17.72 -0.95
CA ASN A 45 6.91 -16.68 -0.43
C ASN A 45 6.97 -16.71 1.11
N ALA A 46 5.83 -16.87 1.79
CA ALA A 46 5.79 -16.99 3.25
C ALA A 46 6.59 -18.20 3.77
N ALA A 47 6.67 -19.27 2.98
CA ALA A 47 7.47 -20.46 3.27
C ALA A 47 8.97 -20.33 2.91
N GLY A 48 9.45 -19.13 2.57
CA GLY A 48 10.84 -18.91 2.14
C GLY A 48 11.12 -19.32 0.69
N GLY A 49 10.07 -19.48 -0.12
CA GLY A 49 10.16 -19.77 -1.55
C GLY A 49 10.51 -18.54 -2.40
N LEU A 50 10.05 -18.53 -3.65
CA LEU A 50 10.38 -17.49 -4.63
C LEU A 50 9.99 -16.07 -4.14
N PRO A 51 10.78 -15.04 -4.51
CA PRO A 51 10.45 -13.65 -4.21
C PRO A 51 9.17 -13.24 -4.94
N LEU A 52 8.36 -12.40 -4.28
CA LEU A 52 7.19 -11.78 -4.89
C LEU A 52 7.61 -10.65 -5.82
N SER A 53 6.83 -10.43 -6.88
CA SER A 53 7.03 -9.36 -7.84
C SER A 53 5.75 -8.52 -7.97
N MET A 54 5.94 -7.21 -8.13
CA MET A 54 4.85 -6.27 -8.44
C MET A 54 4.23 -6.53 -9.83
N GLU A 55 4.88 -7.28 -10.72
CA GLU A 55 4.33 -7.66 -12.03
C GLU A 55 3.01 -8.45 -11.91
N ALA A 56 2.77 -9.11 -10.77
CA ALA A 56 1.51 -9.80 -10.51
C ALA A 56 0.32 -8.84 -10.32
N PHE A 57 0.59 -7.56 -10.03
CA PHE A 57 -0.37 -6.49 -9.77
C PHE A 57 -0.27 -5.43 -10.87
N THR A 58 -1.21 -5.44 -11.81
CA THR A 58 -1.22 -4.44 -12.91
C THR A 58 -1.67 -3.07 -12.39
N GLU A 59 -0.93 -2.01 -12.70
CA GLU A 59 -1.29 -0.64 -12.33
C GLU A 59 -2.68 -0.26 -12.87
N ASP A 60 -3.49 0.42 -12.06
CA ASP A 60 -4.71 1.09 -12.45
C ASP A 60 -4.55 2.62 -12.31
N TRP A 61 -4.57 3.32 -13.45
CA TRP A 61 -4.42 4.77 -13.52
C TRP A 61 -5.60 5.51 -12.91
N ASN A 62 -6.81 4.92 -12.88
CA ASN A 62 -7.97 5.54 -12.26
C ASN A 62 -7.86 5.57 -10.72
N GLU A 63 -7.09 4.63 -10.17
CA GLU A 63 -6.77 4.54 -8.75
C GLU A 63 -5.45 5.25 -8.40
N SER A 64 -4.85 5.96 -9.37
CA SER A 64 -3.54 6.62 -9.26
C SER A 64 -2.42 5.68 -8.78
N GLN A 65 -2.41 4.44 -9.28
CA GLN A 65 -1.41 3.46 -8.91
C GLN A 65 -0.13 3.61 -9.76
N PHE A 66 0.98 3.85 -9.08
CA PHE A 66 2.30 3.91 -9.70
C PHE A 66 3.30 3.09 -8.88
N TRP A 67 3.90 2.09 -9.51
CA TRP A 67 4.82 1.21 -8.80
C TRP A 67 6.23 1.78 -8.76
N TYR A 68 6.87 1.70 -7.59
CA TYR A 68 8.28 2.02 -7.45
C TYR A 68 9.12 1.12 -8.34
N SER A 69 10.30 1.60 -8.74
CA SER A 69 11.35 0.70 -9.21
C SER A 69 11.75 -0.25 -8.09
N ASP A 70 12.30 -1.41 -8.44
CA ASP A 70 12.77 -2.40 -7.47
C ASP A 70 13.79 -1.80 -6.50
N ASP A 71 14.71 -0.97 -7.00
CA ASP A 71 15.72 -0.27 -6.19
C ASP A 71 15.08 0.67 -5.16
N THR A 72 14.10 1.46 -5.60
CA THR A 72 13.35 2.38 -4.71
C THR A 72 12.59 1.60 -3.65
N ALA A 73 11.85 0.57 -4.05
CA ALA A 73 11.06 -0.25 -3.13
C ALA A 73 11.95 -0.94 -2.08
N ARG A 74 13.06 -1.54 -2.51
CA ARG A 74 14.02 -2.22 -1.62
C ARG A 74 14.75 -1.26 -0.70
N LEU A 75 15.15 -0.08 -1.18
CA LEU A 75 15.82 0.94 -0.37
C LEU A 75 14.90 1.43 0.76
N LEU A 76 13.67 1.83 0.43
CA LEU A 76 12.69 2.31 1.40
C LEU A 76 12.30 1.22 2.41
N ALA A 77 12.02 0.01 1.93
CA ALA A 77 11.72 -1.14 2.79
C ALA A 77 12.90 -1.53 3.69
N GLY A 78 14.13 -1.43 3.18
CA GLY A 78 15.36 -1.66 3.94
C GLY A 78 15.46 -0.74 5.14
N TYR A 79 15.18 0.56 4.97
CA TYR A 79 15.15 1.50 6.10
C TYR A 79 13.99 1.29 7.06
N LEU A 80 12.87 0.72 6.64
CA LEU A 80 11.83 0.29 7.58
C LEU A 80 12.27 -0.94 8.39
N LEU A 81 13.07 -1.83 7.80
CA LEU A 81 13.49 -3.10 8.41
C LEU A 81 14.77 -3.00 9.26
N GLU A 82 15.62 -2.01 9.00
CA GLU A 82 16.91 -1.85 9.67
C GLU A 82 16.77 -1.74 11.20
N GLY A 83 17.31 -2.71 11.93
CA GLY A 83 17.19 -2.78 13.39
C GLY A 83 15.77 -3.04 13.90
N ALA A 84 14.83 -3.44 13.03
CA ALA A 84 13.52 -3.92 13.45
C ALA A 84 13.62 -5.34 14.01
N ASP A 85 12.77 -5.69 14.95
CA ASP A 85 12.68 -7.01 15.59
C ASP A 85 11.22 -7.39 15.83
N GLU A 86 10.96 -8.46 16.59
CA GLU A 86 9.60 -8.94 16.90
C GLU A 86 8.74 -7.94 17.69
N SER A 87 9.37 -6.96 18.36
CA SER A 87 8.65 -5.90 19.09
C SER A 87 8.24 -4.74 18.19
N THR A 88 8.77 -4.69 16.97
CA THR A 88 8.55 -3.61 16.01
C THR A 88 7.31 -3.86 15.16
N THR A 89 6.44 -2.84 15.05
CA THR A 89 5.31 -2.85 14.11
C THR A 89 5.54 -1.86 12.97
N ILE A 90 5.50 -2.34 11.73
CA ILE A 90 5.67 -1.57 10.51
C ILE A 90 4.32 -1.42 9.79
N GLY A 91 3.90 -0.17 9.56
CA GLY A 91 2.72 0.17 8.77
C GLY A 91 3.10 0.58 7.34
N ILE A 92 2.46 0.00 6.35
CA ILE A 92 2.58 0.39 4.94
C ILE A 92 1.23 0.96 4.51
N VAL A 93 1.18 2.23 4.11
CA VAL A 93 -0.08 2.92 3.76
C VAL A 93 -0.05 3.34 2.31
N SER A 94 -0.88 2.73 1.46
CA SER A 94 -0.96 3.04 0.03
C SER A 94 0.37 2.89 -0.75
N ALA A 95 1.32 2.09 -0.22
CA ALA A 95 2.66 1.93 -0.80
C ALA A 95 2.99 0.43 -1.04
N PRO A 96 2.26 -0.26 -1.93
CA PRO A 96 2.29 -1.72 -2.02
C PRO A 96 3.61 -2.24 -2.59
N SER A 97 4.31 -1.45 -3.41
CA SER A 97 5.65 -1.80 -3.90
C SER A 97 6.65 -1.96 -2.73
N ALA A 98 6.62 -1.04 -1.76
CA ALA A 98 7.46 -1.14 -0.57
C ALA A 98 7.04 -2.33 0.32
N PHE A 99 5.75 -2.67 0.38
CA PHE A 99 5.28 -3.87 1.10
C PHE A 99 5.85 -5.16 0.51
N ILE A 100 5.77 -5.33 -0.81
CA ILE A 100 6.32 -6.52 -1.48
C ILE A 100 7.84 -6.61 -1.27
N ALA A 101 8.56 -5.51 -1.40
CA ALA A 101 9.99 -5.47 -1.13
C ALA A 101 10.31 -5.79 0.34
N LEU A 102 9.53 -5.27 1.30
CA LEU A 102 9.69 -5.56 2.72
C LEU A 102 9.52 -7.05 3.02
N ARG A 103 8.50 -7.70 2.46
CA ARG A 103 8.30 -9.15 2.63
C ARG A 103 9.46 -9.97 2.09
N ASN A 104 9.95 -9.63 0.90
CA ASN A 104 11.11 -10.30 0.31
C ASN A 104 12.36 -10.11 1.20
N LEU A 105 12.64 -8.89 1.64
CA LEU A 105 13.76 -8.59 2.54
C LEU A 105 13.65 -9.32 3.88
N MET A 106 12.44 -9.46 4.44
CA MET A 106 12.22 -10.23 5.67
C MET A 106 12.52 -11.72 5.52
N ASN A 107 12.39 -12.28 4.31
CA ASN A 107 12.73 -13.68 4.01
C ASN A 107 14.22 -13.86 3.69
N GLU A 108 14.88 -12.84 3.16
CA GLU A 108 16.33 -12.81 2.91
C GLU A 108 17.15 -12.59 4.21
N ARG A 109 16.54 -11.98 5.23
CA ARG A 109 17.18 -11.60 6.50
C ARG A 109 17.48 -12.82 7.39
N ASP A 110 18.54 -12.71 8.19
CA ASP A 110 18.83 -13.65 9.28
C ASP A 110 17.61 -13.84 10.22
N PRO A 111 17.06 -15.06 10.34
CA PRO A 111 15.95 -15.36 11.22
C PRO A 111 16.19 -15.04 12.70
N SER A 112 17.46 -15.01 13.15
CA SER A 112 17.81 -14.73 14.55
C SER A 112 17.47 -13.29 14.97
N LEU A 113 17.30 -12.39 14.01
CA LEU A 113 16.97 -10.98 14.26
C LEU A 113 15.46 -10.76 14.52
N GLY A 114 14.66 -11.82 14.48
CA GLY A 114 13.23 -11.76 14.67
C GLY A 114 12.48 -11.17 13.47
N ARG A 115 11.15 -11.31 13.49
CA ARG A 115 10.25 -10.81 12.44
C ARG A 115 9.34 -9.71 12.97
N PRO A 116 9.43 -8.47 12.46
CA PRO A 116 8.49 -7.42 12.83
C PRO A 116 7.06 -7.77 12.40
N LYS A 117 6.09 -7.21 13.11
CA LYS A 117 4.70 -7.21 12.68
C LYS A 117 4.54 -6.22 11.52
N VAL A 118 3.84 -6.63 10.47
CA VAL A 118 3.57 -5.77 9.30
C VAL A 118 2.06 -5.60 9.12
N VAL A 119 1.63 -4.40 8.76
CA VAL A 119 0.25 -4.07 8.41
C VAL A 119 0.25 -3.31 7.09
N LEU A 120 -0.54 -3.76 6.13
CA LEU A 120 -0.75 -3.13 4.84
C LEU A 120 -2.13 -2.47 4.79
N LEU A 121 -2.18 -1.14 4.82
CA LEU A 121 -3.38 -0.35 4.58
C LEU A 121 -3.49 -0.07 3.08
N GLU A 122 -4.41 -0.75 2.39
CA GLU A 122 -4.57 -0.61 0.94
C GLU A 122 -6.03 -0.52 0.49
N HIS A 123 -6.26 0.29 -0.55
CA HIS A 123 -7.57 0.39 -1.21
C HIS A 123 -7.78 -0.79 -2.17
N ASP A 124 -6.70 -1.22 -2.81
CA ASP A 124 -6.73 -2.27 -3.81
C ASP A 124 -6.92 -3.67 -3.19
N THR A 125 -8.15 -4.16 -3.31
CA THR A 125 -8.55 -5.47 -2.78
C THR A 125 -7.79 -6.67 -3.38
N ARG A 126 -7.01 -6.48 -4.45
CA ARG A 126 -6.13 -7.55 -4.98
C ARG A 126 -5.05 -7.94 -3.97
N PHE A 127 -4.67 -7.04 -3.07
CA PHE A 127 -3.73 -7.32 -1.98
C PHE A 127 -4.36 -8.10 -0.81
N ASN A 128 -5.67 -8.37 -0.82
CA ASN A 128 -6.34 -9.19 0.21
C ASN A 128 -5.95 -10.69 0.17
N VAL A 129 -5.01 -11.07 -0.70
CA VAL A 129 -4.30 -12.35 -0.62
C VAL A 129 -3.35 -12.42 0.58
N PHE A 130 -2.93 -11.27 1.11
CA PHE A 130 -1.97 -11.16 2.18
C PHE A 130 -2.67 -11.07 3.55
N PRO A 131 -2.24 -11.83 4.57
CA PRO A 131 -2.80 -11.71 5.92
C PRO A 131 -2.54 -10.35 6.58
N GLU A 132 -1.54 -9.60 6.10
CA GLU A 132 -1.23 -8.25 6.55
C GLU A 132 -2.22 -7.18 6.01
N PHE A 133 -3.05 -7.54 5.03
CA PHE A 133 -3.95 -6.60 4.36
C PHE A 133 -5.08 -6.13 5.28
N VAL A 134 -5.31 -4.83 5.27
CA VAL A 134 -6.44 -4.15 5.86
C VAL A 134 -6.96 -3.16 4.83
N TYR A 135 -8.23 -3.30 4.46
CA TYR A 135 -8.86 -2.38 3.52
C TYR A 135 -8.81 -0.95 4.07
N TYR A 136 -8.31 -0.02 3.26
CA TYR A 136 -8.14 1.38 3.63
C TYR A 136 -8.69 2.29 2.53
N ASP A 137 -9.49 3.27 2.95
CA ASP A 137 -9.92 4.39 2.12
C ASP A 137 -9.57 5.68 2.85
N PHE A 138 -8.70 6.49 2.25
CA PHE A 138 -8.27 7.77 2.83
C PHE A 138 -9.45 8.71 3.08
N LYS A 139 -10.58 8.57 2.37
CA LYS A 139 -11.80 9.38 2.61
C LYS A 139 -12.42 9.09 3.96
N THR A 140 -12.21 7.88 4.50
CA THR A 140 -12.63 7.47 5.85
C THR A 140 -11.42 7.03 6.67
N PRO A 141 -10.49 7.95 7.03
CA PRO A 141 -9.13 7.64 7.47
C PRO A 141 -9.05 6.86 8.80
N PHE A 142 -10.15 6.82 9.56
CA PHE A 142 -10.25 6.13 10.86
C PHE A 142 -11.18 4.91 10.84
N LYS A 143 -11.70 4.51 9.67
CA LYS A 143 -12.44 3.26 9.50
C LYS A 143 -11.45 2.10 9.43
N LEU A 144 -10.73 1.89 10.53
CA LEU A 144 -9.65 0.92 10.69
C LEU A 144 -9.88 0.07 11.95
N PRO A 145 -9.31 -1.14 12.01
CA PRO A 145 -9.35 -1.95 13.22
C PRO A 145 -8.78 -1.20 14.43
N ALA A 146 -9.55 -1.12 15.52
CA ALA A 146 -9.23 -0.27 16.67
C ALA A 146 -7.92 -0.66 17.37
N GLU A 147 -7.54 -1.92 17.27
CA GLU A 147 -6.29 -2.49 17.78
C GLU A 147 -5.03 -1.94 17.10
N LEU A 148 -5.15 -1.25 15.97
CA LEU A 148 -4.01 -0.61 15.30
C LEU A 148 -3.66 0.75 15.89
N LYS A 149 -4.59 1.38 16.61
CA LYS A 149 -4.42 2.74 17.13
C LYS A 149 -3.23 2.82 18.07
N GLY A 150 -2.27 3.68 17.76
CA GLY A 150 -1.11 3.91 18.60
C GLY A 150 -0.20 2.69 18.75
N THR A 151 -0.13 1.81 17.77
CA THR A 151 0.69 0.57 17.82
C THR A 151 1.85 0.55 16.84
N VAL A 152 1.84 1.42 15.82
CA VAL A 152 2.85 1.41 14.75
C VAL A 152 4.10 2.19 15.18
N ASP A 153 5.26 1.55 15.01
CA ASP A 153 6.58 2.11 15.29
C ASP A 153 7.17 2.82 14.08
N ARG A 154 6.98 2.21 12.90
CA ARG A 154 7.58 2.66 11.65
C ARG A 154 6.53 2.66 10.56
N VAL A 155 6.52 3.68 9.73
CA VAL A 155 5.49 3.85 8.72
C VAL A 155 6.07 4.41 7.43
N ILE A 156 5.63 3.85 6.32
CA ILE A 156 5.72 4.50 5.02
C ILE A 156 4.32 4.79 4.51
N CYS A 157 4.12 5.95 3.89
CA CYS A 157 2.91 6.24 3.14
C CYS A 157 3.18 6.87 1.78
N ASP A 158 2.38 6.48 0.80
CA ASP A 158 2.34 7.07 -0.54
C ASP A 158 0.89 7.40 -0.92
N PRO A 159 0.38 8.58 -0.54
CA PRO A 159 -1.03 8.89 -0.75
C PRO A 159 -1.34 8.99 -2.25
N PRO A 160 -2.43 8.36 -2.74
CA PRO A 160 -2.67 8.18 -4.18
C PRO A 160 -2.90 9.48 -4.95
N PHE A 161 -3.29 10.57 -4.29
CA PHE A 161 -3.62 11.81 -4.97
C PHE A 161 -2.75 12.99 -4.50
N LEU A 162 -2.32 13.81 -5.46
CA LEU A 162 -1.63 15.08 -5.23
C LEU A 162 -2.63 16.19 -4.88
N SER A 163 -3.44 15.96 -3.84
CA SER A 163 -4.47 16.89 -3.37
C SER A 163 -4.36 17.13 -1.86
N GLU A 164 -4.75 18.33 -1.42
CA GLU A 164 -4.67 18.69 0.00
C GLU A 164 -5.49 17.76 0.90
N ASP A 165 -6.68 17.37 0.44
CA ASP A 165 -7.57 16.46 1.17
C ASP A 165 -6.94 15.08 1.36
N CYS A 166 -6.36 14.50 0.30
CA CYS A 166 -5.74 13.18 0.36
C CYS A 166 -4.51 13.17 1.26
N GLN A 167 -3.62 14.16 1.10
CA GLN A 167 -2.40 14.29 1.90
C GLN A 167 -2.73 14.52 3.39
N THR A 168 -3.70 15.39 3.67
CA THR A 168 -4.11 15.70 5.06
C THR A 168 -4.74 14.49 5.74
N LYS A 169 -5.67 13.80 5.08
CA LYS A 169 -6.34 12.62 5.65
C LYS A 169 -5.39 11.44 5.84
N THR A 170 -4.44 11.23 4.92
CA THR A 170 -3.41 10.21 5.09
C THR A 170 -2.50 10.55 6.28
N ALA A 171 -2.11 11.82 6.44
CA ALA A 171 -1.36 12.28 7.60
C ALA A 171 -2.12 12.13 8.94
N MET A 172 -3.46 12.20 8.90
CA MET A 172 -4.30 11.89 10.06
C MET A 172 -4.26 10.39 10.38
N THR A 173 -4.35 9.52 9.38
CA THR A 173 -4.19 8.06 9.56
C THR A 173 -2.83 7.73 10.15
N VAL A 174 -1.74 8.27 9.59
CA VAL A 174 -0.37 8.02 10.08
C VAL A 174 -0.21 8.40 11.55
N ARG A 175 -0.71 9.57 11.96
CA ARG A 175 -0.70 9.99 13.38
C ARG A 175 -1.53 9.08 14.27
N TRP A 176 -2.66 8.60 13.79
CA TRP A 176 -3.56 7.73 14.55
C TRP A 176 -2.95 6.34 14.78
N LEU A 177 -2.17 5.85 13.81
CA LEU A 177 -1.43 4.59 13.90
C LEU A 177 -0.22 4.69 14.84
N GLY A 178 0.51 5.80 14.79
CA GLY A 178 1.78 5.97 15.49
C GLY A 178 1.66 5.95 17.02
N LYS A 179 2.60 5.29 17.70
CA LYS A 179 2.67 5.26 19.17
C LYS A 179 2.70 6.69 19.77
N PRO A 180 2.03 6.96 20.90
CA PRO A 180 2.00 8.29 21.54
C PRO A 180 3.39 8.85 21.90
N ASP A 181 4.36 7.97 22.15
CA ASP A 181 5.75 8.30 22.49
C ASP A 181 6.70 8.26 21.27
N ALA A 182 6.14 8.64 20.10
CA ALA A 182 6.79 8.70 18.79
C ALA A 182 8.09 9.54 18.74
N THR A 183 8.42 10.26 19.82
CA THR A 183 9.65 11.05 19.96
C THR A 183 10.84 10.25 20.46
N ASN A 184 10.66 8.99 20.87
CA ASN A 184 11.80 8.08 21.09
C ASN A 184 12.51 7.78 19.76
N SER A 185 13.83 7.62 19.79
CA SER A 185 14.75 7.55 18.64
C SER A 185 14.50 6.42 17.61
N ASN A 186 13.47 5.60 17.80
CA ASN A 186 13.17 4.43 16.98
C ASN A 186 11.96 4.63 16.05
N ASN A 187 11.21 5.73 16.14
CA ASN A 187 10.13 6.00 15.20
C ASN A 187 10.67 6.45 13.85
N ARG A 188 10.27 5.76 12.78
CA ARG A 188 10.61 6.11 11.40
C ARG A 188 9.34 6.39 10.61
N VAL A 189 9.24 7.58 10.03
CA VAL A 189 8.18 7.98 9.12
C VAL A 189 8.81 8.32 7.78
N ILE A 190 8.34 7.65 6.73
CA ILE A 190 8.68 7.93 5.34
C ILE A 190 7.40 8.35 4.62
N VAL A 191 7.43 9.44 3.88
CA VAL A 191 6.37 9.87 2.98
C VAL A 191 6.95 9.97 1.59
N VAL A 192 6.29 9.38 0.61
CA VAL A 192 6.58 9.58 -0.80
C VAL A 192 5.37 10.26 -1.43
N THR A 193 5.57 11.36 -2.14
CA THR A 193 4.51 12.05 -2.88
C THR A 193 5.12 13.05 -3.87
N GLY A 194 4.29 13.64 -4.73
CA GLY A 194 4.72 14.63 -5.71
C GLY A 194 5.34 15.86 -5.07
N GLU A 195 6.39 16.42 -5.69
CA GLU A 195 7.17 17.56 -5.17
C GLU A 195 6.27 18.74 -4.74
N ARG A 196 5.21 18.98 -5.51
CA ARG A 196 4.30 20.12 -5.32
C ARG A 196 3.57 20.08 -3.98
N MET A 197 3.53 18.91 -3.34
CA MET A 197 2.95 18.73 -2.02
C MET A 197 3.93 19.08 -0.90
N ALA A 198 5.19 19.44 -1.19
CA ALA A 198 6.23 19.65 -0.19
C ALA A 198 5.82 20.61 0.94
N THR A 199 5.27 21.78 0.61
CA THR A 199 4.81 22.75 1.61
C THR A 199 3.75 22.16 2.53
N LEU A 200 2.80 21.41 1.96
CA LEU A 200 1.74 20.77 2.73
C LEU A 200 2.29 19.63 3.58
N VAL A 201 3.10 18.72 3.02
CA VAL A 201 3.71 17.58 3.73
C VAL A 201 4.53 18.07 4.92
N ASN A 202 5.41 19.05 4.72
CA ASN A 202 6.21 19.64 5.80
C ASN A 202 5.36 20.33 6.88
N LYS A 203 4.13 20.77 6.54
CA LYS A 203 3.17 21.32 7.52
C LYS A 203 2.43 20.20 8.25
N VAL A 204 1.82 19.26 7.52
CA VAL A 204 0.96 18.21 8.07
C VAL A 204 1.73 17.04 8.63
N TYR A 205 3.04 16.95 8.51
CA TYR A 205 3.86 15.96 9.22
C TYR A 205 4.86 16.59 10.19
N ARG A 206 4.86 17.93 10.35
CA ARG A 206 5.74 18.66 11.29
C ARG A 206 5.79 18.05 12.70
N PRO A 207 4.67 17.66 13.34
CA PRO A 207 4.71 17.09 14.69
C PRO A 207 5.46 15.74 14.77
N LEU A 208 5.66 15.07 13.65
CA LEU A 208 6.42 13.81 13.53
C LEU A 208 7.87 14.04 13.09
N GLY A 209 8.28 15.30 12.92
CA GLY A 209 9.65 15.65 12.51
C GLY A 209 9.96 15.42 11.03
N VAL A 210 8.97 15.08 10.20
CA VAL A 210 9.17 14.81 8.78
C VAL A 210 9.60 16.06 8.02
N ARG A 211 10.64 15.92 7.19
CA ARG A 211 11.22 16.94 6.32
C ARG A 211 11.52 16.36 4.95
N THR A 212 11.58 17.21 3.94
CA THR A 212 12.06 16.82 2.61
C THR A 212 13.52 16.37 2.69
N VAL A 213 13.85 15.26 2.03
CA VAL A 213 15.24 14.78 1.91
C VAL A 213 15.81 15.04 0.52
N ASP A 214 17.13 14.95 0.37
CA ASP A 214 17.85 15.24 -0.88
C ASP A 214 17.83 14.08 -1.89
N TRP A 215 17.31 12.92 -1.50
CA TRP A 215 17.08 11.77 -2.36
C TRP A 215 15.67 11.77 -2.99
N ALA A 216 15.58 11.29 -4.24
CA ALA A 216 14.33 11.19 -4.98
C ALA A 216 14.02 9.74 -5.39
N PRO A 217 12.76 9.27 -5.23
CA PRO A 217 12.34 7.94 -5.65
C PRO A 217 12.21 7.83 -7.16
N THR A 218 12.30 6.60 -7.67
CA THR A 218 12.06 6.27 -9.08
C THR A 218 10.95 5.23 -9.22
N PHE A 219 10.31 5.18 -10.40
CA PHE A 219 9.11 4.39 -10.67
C PHE A 219 9.34 3.46 -11.86
N ALA A 220 8.75 2.26 -11.81
CA ALA A 220 9.01 1.19 -12.78
C ALA A 220 8.68 1.58 -14.23
N ARG A 221 7.64 2.41 -14.44
CA ARG A 221 7.22 2.86 -15.77
C ARG A 221 7.56 4.32 -16.09
N GLY A 222 8.31 4.97 -15.19
CA GLY A 222 8.57 6.41 -15.25
C GLY A 222 7.30 7.25 -15.03
N LEU A 223 7.45 8.44 -14.46
CA LEU A 223 6.35 9.39 -14.27
C LEU A 223 6.76 10.77 -14.75
N SER A 224 5.83 11.49 -15.36
CA SER A 224 6.05 12.88 -15.78
C SER A 224 6.08 13.84 -14.59
N ASN A 225 5.44 13.48 -13.47
CA ASN A 225 5.46 14.26 -12.24
C ASN A 225 6.76 13.96 -11.48
N GLU A 226 7.38 15.00 -10.95
CA GLU A 226 8.50 14.86 -10.02
C GLU A 226 7.98 14.49 -8.64
N PHE A 227 8.61 13.50 -8.01
CA PHE A 227 8.29 13.01 -6.67
C PHE A 227 9.46 13.25 -5.74
N TYR A 228 9.15 13.57 -4.49
CA TYR A 228 10.12 13.66 -3.42
C TYR A 228 9.89 12.59 -2.38
N CYS A 229 10.97 12.26 -1.68
CA CYS A 229 10.92 11.56 -0.41
C CYS A 229 10.95 12.59 0.74
N TYR A 230 10.22 12.28 1.80
CA TYR A 230 10.24 13.02 3.05
C TYR A 230 10.40 12.01 4.18
N ALA A 231 11.25 12.32 5.15
CA ALA A 231 11.52 11.43 6.27
C ALA A 231 11.68 12.20 7.58
N ASN A 232 11.55 11.52 8.72
CA ASN A 232 11.89 12.08 10.03
C ASN A 232 13.27 11.62 10.55
N PHE A 233 14.08 10.97 9.70
CA PHE A 233 15.46 10.58 9.99
C PHE A 233 16.36 10.76 8.75
N GLU A 234 17.66 10.93 9.00
CA GLU A 234 18.73 10.85 7.98
C GLU A 234 19.29 9.43 7.92
N CYS A 235 19.92 9.08 6.80
CA CYS A 235 20.55 7.80 6.62
C CYS A 235 21.75 7.90 5.66
N LYS A 236 22.34 6.76 5.27
CA LYS A 236 23.47 6.76 4.34
C LYS A 236 23.10 7.21 2.92
N ASP A 237 21.82 7.08 2.53
CA ASP A 237 21.35 7.37 1.17
C ASP A 237 20.68 8.75 1.06
N TRP A 238 20.39 9.42 2.19
CA TRP A 238 19.81 10.77 2.18
C TRP A 238 20.12 11.59 3.44
N THR A 239 20.19 12.91 3.25
CA THR A 239 20.20 13.96 4.28
C THR A 239 19.03 14.93 4.05
N TRP A 240 18.88 15.92 4.92
CA TRP A 240 17.86 16.96 4.76
C TRP A 240 18.13 17.77 3.51
N ARG A 241 17.10 17.96 2.68
CA ARG A 241 17.20 18.92 1.59
C ARG A 241 17.26 20.31 2.17
N GLU A 242 18.34 21.04 1.90
CA GLU A 242 18.45 22.44 2.30
C GLU A 242 17.27 23.21 1.71
N ALA A 243 16.60 24.02 2.55
CA ALA A 243 15.59 24.93 2.04
C ALA A 243 16.31 25.91 1.10
N ALA A 244 15.84 26.04 -0.14
CA ALA A 244 16.29 27.11 -1.01
C ALA A 244 16.08 28.43 -0.25
N ILE A 245 17.17 29.09 0.11
CA ILE A 245 17.15 30.42 0.70
C ILE A 245 16.64 31.34 -0.41
N ASN A 246 15.34 31.59 -0.42
CA ASN A 246 14.71 32.63 -1.22
C ASN A 246 14.65 33.92 -0.41
#